data_AF-A0A2K3MUB2-F1
#
_entry.id   AF-A0A2K3MUB2-F1
#
_cell.length_a   1.000
_cell.length_b   1.000
_cell.length_c   1.000
_cell.angle_alpha   90.00
_cell.angle_beta   90.00
_cell.angle_gamma   90.00
#
_symmetry.space_group_name_H-M   'P 1'
#
loop_
_entity.id
_entity.type
_entity.pdbx_description
1 polymer ?
#
loop_
_entity_poly.entity_id
_entity_poly.type
_entity_poly.pdbx_seq_one_letter_code
_entity_poly.pdbx_strand_id
1 'polypeptide(L)'
;MLEKLEEFNMDKVIEEFEALSTDAERVQRETLRRILEDNASAEYLLNFGLNGRTDPESFKACVPIATHKDLEPFIYRILDGDDSTILTGKPITTMSLSSGTTQGKPKYIPWNDELFESTMQIYRTSFAYRNREFPISKNGKALNFIYGSKQFKTKGGLIATTATTNVFRNPSYKPTMKALQSQCCSPEEVIFGGDFFQSLYCHLLCGLIFREEVQLVSSTFAHSIVLSFRTFEQIWEELCNDIREGVLSSRITVPSIRTAMSKLLKPNPELANIIHKKCIGLSNWYGLIPVLFPNAKYIYGIMTGSMEPYLEKLRHYAGVLPLLTADYGASEGWIASNVNPKIPPELATYAVLPQIGYFEFIPLKQLENEDTFLGVDVQPVGLTEVNIGEEYEIVMTTFT
;
A
#
# COMPACT_ATOMS: atom_id res chain seq x y z
N MET A 1 27.98 9.98 13.65
CA MET A 1 27.81 10.89 12.50
C MET A 1 26.34 10.84 12.13
N LEU A 2 25.61 11.93 12.38
CA LEU A 2 24.23 12.07 11.89
C LEU A 2 24.33 12.29 10.38
N GLU A 3 24.01 11.27 9.59
CA GLU A 3 23.72 11.46 8.18
C GLU A 3 22.63 12.54 8.08
N LYS A 4 22.98 13.65 7.42
CA LYS A 4 21.97 14.64 7.01
C LYS A 4 21.00 13.88 6.12
N LEU A 5 19.82 13.55 6.63
CA LEU A 5 18.68 13.17 5.80
C LEU A 5 18.51 14.30 4.79
N GLU A 6 18.88 14.04 3.53
CA GLU A 6 18.60 14.95 2.43
C GLU A 6 17.12 15.31 2.47
N GLU A 7 16.84 16.61 2.38
CA GLU A 7 15.47 17.10 2.38
C GLU A 7 14.75 16.54 1.15
N PHE A 8 13.61 15.89 1.36
CA PHE A 8 12.83 15.29 0.27
C PHE A 8 12.44 16.38 -0.75
N ASN A 9 13.05 16.33 -1.93
CA ASN A 9 12.83 17.29 -3.00
C ASN A 9 11.69 16.82 -3.90
N MET A 10 10.50 17.40 -3.69
CA MET A 10 9.29 17.05 -4.44
C MET A 10 9.38 17.39 -5.92
N ASP A 11 9.96 18.54 -6.26
CA ASP A 11 10.07 18.99 -7.65
C ASP A 11 10.96 18.03 -8.44
N LYS A 12 12.08 17.61 -7.85
CA LYS A 12 12.96 16.59 -8.45
C LYS A 12 12.24 15.27 -8.69
N VAL A 13 11.42 14.80 -7.73
CA VAL A 13 10.66 13.55 -7.89
C VAL A 13 9.64 13.65 -9.02
N ILE A 14 8.97 14.81 -9.16
CA ILE A 14 8.04 15.07 -10.25
C ILE A 14 8.79 15.12 -11.59
N GLU A 15 9.89 15.87 -11.68
CA GLU A 15 10.73 15.96 -12.88
C GLU A 15 11.26 14.59 -13.33
N GLU A 16 11.70 13.76 -12.39
CA GLU A 16 12.14 12.38 -12.66
C GLU A 16 10.99 11.53 -13.23
N PHE A 17 9.80 11.59 -12.63
CA PHE A 17 8.64 10.84 -13.13
C PHE A 17 8.17 11.32 -14.51
N GLU A 18 8.12 12.62 -14.76
CA GLU A 18 7.77 13.20 -16.06
C GLU A 18 8.80 12.80 -17.14
N ALA A 19 10.10 12.78 -16.80
CA ALA A 19 11.15 12.33 -17.70
C ALA A 19 11.04 10.83 -18.03
N LEU A 20 10.74 9.99 -17.03
CA LEU A 20 10.56 8.55 -17.21
C LEU A 20 9.31 8.21 -18.03
N SER A 21 8.23 8.97 -17.85
CA SER A 21 6.96 8.77 -18.57
C SER A 21 6.99 9.31 -20.01
N THR A 22 7.78 10.34 -20.29
CA THR A 22 7.94 10.89 -21.65
C THR A 22 8.54 9.87 -22.63
N ASP A 23 9.46 9.03 -22.15
CA ASP A 23 10.11 7.98 -22.95
C ASP A 23 9.93 6.60 -22.29
N ALA A 24 8.67 6.30 -21.98
CA ALA A 24 8.30 5.08 -21.27
C ALA A 24 8.69 3.79 -22.03
N GLU A 25 8.71 3.81 -23.36
CA GLU A 25 9.13 2.66 -24.17
C GLU A 25 10.61 2.31 -23.93
N ARG A 26 11.50 3.31 -23.99
CA ARG A 26 12.92 3.09 -23.70
C ARG A 26 13.12 2.63 -22.26
N VAL A 27 12.40 3.22 -21.31
CA VAL A 27 12.49 2.84 -19.90
C VAL A 27 12.02 1.40 -19.69
N GLN A 28 10.93 0.96 -20.33
CA GLN A 28 10.46 -0.42 -20.26
C GLN A 28 11.46 -1.41 -20.85
N ARG A 29 12.08 -1.10 -22.00
CA ARG A 29 13.15 -1.93 -22.58
C ARG A 29 14.35 -2.07 -21.64
N GLU A 30 14.78 -0.97 -21.02
CA GLU A 30 15.88 -0.95 -20.06
C GLU A 30 15.53 -1.70 -18.76
N THR A 31 14.31 -1.54 -18.26
CA THR A 31 13.83 -2.26 -17.07
C THR A 31 13.75 -3.76 -17.32
N LEU A 32 13.24 -4.20 -18.47
CA LEU A 32 13.26 -5.62 -18.84
C LEU A 32 14.69 -6.13 -18.94
N ARG A 33 15.59 -5.41 -19.61
CA ARG A 33 17.01 -5.76 -19.69
C ARG A 33 17.61 -5.99 -18.31
N ARG A 34 17.37 -5.08 -17.36
CA ARG A 34 17.85 -5.20 -15.98
C ARG A 34 17.25 -6.42 -15.26
N ILE A 35 15.94 -6.66 -15.40
CA ILE A 35 15.30 -7.84 -14.80
C ILE A 35 15.95 -9.13 -15.32
N LEU A 36 16.16 -9.22 -16.63
CA LEU A 36 16.72 -10.42 -17.27
C LEU A 36 18.20 -10.62 -16.91
N GLU A 37 18.97 -9.55 -16.77
CA GLU A 37 20.36 -9.60 -16.31
C GLU A 37 20.47 -10.03 -14.84
N ASP A 38 19.69 -9.40 -13.95
CA ASP A 38 19.66 -9.72 -12.52
C ASP A 38 19.23 -11.17 -12.25
N ASN A 39 18.40 -11.73 -13.14
CA ASN A 39 17.81 -13.05 -13.00
C ASN A 39 18.36 -14.08 -14.02
N ALA A 40 19.47 -13.78 -14.72
CA ALA A 40 20.00 -14.63 -15.78
C ALA A 40 20.37 -16.06 -15.31
N SER A 41 20.69 -16.22 -14.02
CA SER A 41 21.01 -17.51 -13.40
C SER A 41 19.80 -18.21 -12.76
N ALA A 42 18.60 -17.62 -12.83
CA ALA A 42 17.40 -18.20 -12.25
C ALA A 42 16.98 -19.45 -13.05
N GLU A 43 16.73 -20.55 -12.35
CA GLU A 43 16.28 -21.83 -12.93
C GLU A 43 15.08 -21.62 -13.87
N TYR A 44 14.13 -20.77 -13.49
CA TYR A 44 12.96 -20.45 -14.30
C TYR A 44 13.34 -19.92 -15.70
N LEU A 45 14.22 -18.92 -15.79
CA LEU A 45 14.63 -18.36 -17.08
C LEU A 45 15.54 -19.30 -17.87
N LEU A 46 16.37 -20.10 -17.18
CA LEU A 46 17.20 -21.12 -17.81
C LEU A 46 16.35 -22.20 -18.50
N ASN A 47 15.21 -22.57 -17.92
CA ASN A 47 14.29 -23.56 -18.50
C ASN A 47 13.67 -23.11 -19.84
N PHE A 48 13.62 -21.80 -20.11
CA PHE A 48 13.04 -21.24 -21.34
C PHE A 48 14.07 -20.87 -22.41
N GLY A 49 15.36 -21.15 -22.20
CA GLY A 49 16.38 -21.00 -23.25
C GLY A 49 16.62 -19.55 -23.69
N LEU A 50 16.47 -18.58 -22.77
CA LEU A 50 16.79 -17.18 -23.05
C LEU A 50 18.26 -17.00 -23.46
N ASN A 51 19.16 -17.84 -22.90
CA ASN A 51 20.59 -17.87 -23.21
C ASN A 51 21.28 -16.50 -23.10
N GLY A 52 20.89 -15.71 -22.09
CA GLY A 52 21.45 -14.38 -21.84
C GLY A 52 20.95 -13.27 -22.78
N ARG A 53 19.98 -13.54 -23.65
CA ARG A 53 19.30 -12.50 -24.44
C ARG A 53 18.42 -11.65 -23.53
N THR A 54 18.41 -10.35 -23.79
CA THR A 54 17.74 -9.36 -22.92
C THR A 54 16.78 -8.45 -23.69
N ASP A 55 16.59 -8.70 -24.99
CA ASP A 55 15.66 -7.98 -25.85
C ASP A 55 14.21 -8.48 -25.66
N PRO A 56 13.22 -7.56 -25.71
CA PRO A 56 11.80 -7.91 -25.59
C PRO A 56 11.34 -8.98 -26.58
N GLU A 57 11.85 -8.95 -27.81
CA GLU A 57 11.42 -9.84 -28.89
C GLU A 57 11.80 -11.30 -28.56
N SER A 58 13.04 -11.54 -28.12
CA SER A 58 13.48 -12.84 -27.65
C SER A 58 12.78 -13.27 -26.36
N PHE A 59 12.54 -12.33 -25.44
CA PHE A 59 11.81 -12.59 -24.19
C PHE A 59 10.40 -13.12 -24.46
N LYS A 60 9.60 -12.39 -25.25
CA LYS A 60 8.24 -12.77 -25.63
C LYS A 60 8.18 -14.08 -26.41
N ALA A 61 9.20 -14.38 -27.21
CA ALA A 61 9.25 -15.62 -27.98
C ALA A 61 9.61 -16.88 -27.14
N CYS A 62 10.24 -16.69 -25.97
CA CYS A 62 10.77 -17.80 -25.18
C CYS A 62 10.01 -18.00 -23.86
N VAL A 63 9.64 -16.92 -23.17
CA VAL A 63 9.03 -16.97 -21.84
C VAL A 63 7.51 -16.90 -21.98
N PRO A 64 6.77 -17.93 -21.53
CA PRO A 64 5.33 -17.96 -21.65
C PRO A 64 4.68 -17.01 -20.63
N ILE A 65 3.47 -16.53 -20.97
CA ILE A 65 2.59 -15.92 -19.98
C ILE A 65 2.23 -16.99 -18.94
N ALA A 66 2.46 -16.68 -17.68
CA ALA A 66 2.28 -17.60 -16.57
C ALA A 66 1.24 -17.07 -15.57
N THR A 67 0.44 -17.99 -15.03
CA THR A 67 -0.39 -17.72 -13.86
C THR A 67 0.36 -18.12 -12.59
N HIS A 68 -0.15 -17.70 -11.43
CA HIS A 68 0.40 -18.13 -10.14
C HIS A 68 0.51 -19.65 -10.01
N LYS A 69 -0.45 -20.40 -10.58
CA LYS A 69 -0.47 -21.88 -10.56
C LYS A 69 0.75 -22.48 -11.25
N ASP A 70 1.21 -21.86 -12.33
CA ASP A 70 2.37 -22.32 -13.09
C ASP A 70 3.69 -22.07 -12.32
N LEU A 71 3.69 -21.07 -11.44
CA LEU A 71 4.81 -20.72 -10.57
C LEU A 71 4.81 -21.48 -9.23
N GLU A 72 3.69 -22.08 -8.81
CA GLU A 72 3.57 -22.79 -7.54
C GLU A 72 4.70 -23.80 -7.28
N PRO A 73 5.08 -24.68 -8.23
CA PRO A 73 6.14 -25.68 -7.98
C PRO A 73 7.48 -25.05 -7.55
N PHE A 74 7.83 -23.89 -8.13
CA PHE A 74 9.03 -23.14 -7.79
C PHE A 74 8.89 -22.45 -6.43
N ILE A 75 7.73 -21.82 -6.19
CA ILE A 75 7.44 -21.12 -4.92
C ILE A 75 7.46 -22.10 -3.74
N TYR A 76 6.90 -23.30 -3.88
CA TYR A 76 6.89 -24.29 -2.80
C TYR A 76 8.28 -24.84 -2.47
N ARG A 77 9.20 -24.92 -3.44
CA ARG A 77 10.61 -25.27 -3.15
C ARG A 77 11.27 -24.20 -2.28
N ILE A 78 11.06 -22.92 -2.60
CA ILE A 78 11.56 -21.81 -1.79
C ILE A 78 10.94 -21.85 -0.38
N LEU A 79 9.63 -22.12 -0.27
CA LEU A 79 8.94 -22.27 1.02
C LEU A 79 9.50 -23.42 1.87
N ASP A 80 9.99 -24.48 1.23
CA ASP A 80 10.56 -25.66 1.87
C ASP A 80 12.05 -25.51 2.23
N GLY A 81 12.69 -24.42 1.79
CA GLY A 81 14.06 -24.05 2.16
C GLY A 81 15.11 -24.31 1.09
N ASP A 82 14.70 -24.48 -0.17
CA ASP A 82 15.63 -24.47 -1.30
C ASP A 82 16.17 -23.04 -1.50
N ASP A 83 17.48 -22.88 -1.29
CA ASP A 83 18.21 -21.60 -1.36
C ASP A 83 18.91 -21.38 -2.71
N SER A 84 18.66 -22.26 -3.69
CA SER A 84 19.11 -22.06 -5.06
C SER A 84 18.39 -20.89 -5.75
N THR A 85 19.00 -20.37 -6.81
CA THR A 85 18.42 -19.27 -7.61
C THR A 85 17.29 -19.81 -8.48
N ILE A 86 16.07 -19.88 -7.93
CA ILE A 86 14.92 -20.49 -8.62
C ILE A 86 14.20 -19.49 -9.52
N LEU A 87 13.62 -18.43 -8.92
CA LEU A 87 12.83 -17.40 -9.63
C LEU A 87 13.63 -16.12 -9.88
N THR A 88 14.56 -15.81 -8.97
CA THR A 88 15.39 -14.59 -9.02
C THR A 88 16.82 -14.90 -8.63
N GLY A 89 17.77 -14.09 -9.13
CA GLY A 89 19.16 -14.07 -8.66
C GLY A 89 19.34 -13.35 -7.32
N LYS A 90 18.32 -12.62 -6.84
CA LYS A 90 18.36 -11.86 -5.58
C LYS A 90 17.79 -12.68 -4.41
N PRO A 91 18.28 -12.48 -3.17
CA PRO A 91 17.74 -13.19 -2.01
C PRO A 91 16.26 -12.87 -1.75
N ILE A 92 15.45 -13.91 -1.60
CA ILE A 92 14.07 -13.80 -1.11
C ILE A 92 14.12 -13.72 0.42
N THR A 93 13.71 -12.59 0.99
CA THR A 93 13.83 -12.33 2.43
C THR A 93 12.57 -12.72 3.20
N THR A 94 11.41 -12.62 2.55
CA THR A 94 10.11 -12.98 3.13
C THR A 94 9.16 -13.50 2.06
N MET A 95 8.00 -14.00 2.50
CA MET A 95 6.90 -14.37 1.62
C MET A 95 5.68 -13.52 1.91
N SER A 96 5.11 -12.96 0.86
CA SER A 96 3.85 -12.21 0.92
C SER A 96 2.67 -13.12 0.65
N LEU A 97 1.65 -13.03 1.48
CA LEU A 97 0.36 -13.71 1.31
C LEU A 97 -0.59 -12.76 0.61
N SER A 98 -1.00 -13.12 -0.60
CA SER A 98 -2.02 -12.39 -1.34
C SER A 98 -3.41 -12.64 -0.74
N SER A 99 -4.29 -11.64 -0.80
CA SER A 99 -5.71 -11.79 -0.52
C SER A 99 -6.45 -12.59 -1.58
N GLY A 100 -5.88 -12.71 -2.79
CA GLY A 100 -6.37 -13.60 -3.83
C GLY A 100 -6.13 -15.05 -3.46
N THR A 101 -7.15 -15.90 -3.58
CA THR A 101 -7.03 -17.33 -3.30
C THR A 101 -7.03 -18.15 -4.58
N THR A 102 -6.14 -19.13 -4.67
CA THR A 102 -6.21 -20.22 -5.65
C THR A 102 -6.81 -21.42 -4.92
N GLN A 103 -8.00 -21.89 -5.32
CA GLN A 103 -8.70 -23.01 -4.67
C GLN A 103 -8.89 -22.84 -3.14
N GLY A 104 -9.09 -21.60 -2.68
CA GLY A 104 -9.31 -21.29 -1.25
C GLY A 104 -8.03 -21.20 -0.39
N LYS A 105 -6.83 -21.31 -0.98
CA LYS A 105 -5.55 -21.06 -0.29
C LYS A 105 -4.95 -19.71 -0.71
N PRO A 106 -4.40 -18.91 0.23
CA PRO A 106 -3.69 -17.69 -0.11
C PRO A 106 -2.50 -17.98 -1.04
N LYS A 107 -2.29 -17.13 -2.05
CA LYS A 107 -1.10 -17.21 -2.91
C LYS A 107 0.12 -16.74 -2.14
N TYR A 108 1.19 -17.52 -2.16
CA TYR A 108 2.52 -17.11 -1.69
C TYR A 108 3.25 -16.38 -2.81
N ILE A 109 3.74 -15.18 -2.53
CA ILE A 109 4.47 -14.33 -3.46
C ILE A 109 5.85 -14.04 -2.86
N PRO A 110 6.95 -14.37 -3.54
CA PRO A 110 8.30 -13.99 -3.15
C PRO A 110 8.43 -12.49 -2.87
N TRP A 111 9.14 -12.13 -1.80
CA TRP A 111 9.41 -10.74 -1.46
C TRP A 111 10.90 -10.52 -1.19
N ASN A 112 11.45 -9.45 -1.78
CA ASN A 112 12.82 -9.00 -1.57
C ASN A 112 12.86 -7.47 -1.37
N ASP A 113 14.07 -6.93 -1.14
CA ASP A 113 14.26 -5.51 -0.89
C ASP A 113 13.97 -4.64 -2.14
N GLU A 114 14.10 -5.18 -3.35
CA GLU A 114 13.76 -4.47 -4.59
C GLU A 114 12.27 -4.14 -4.67
N LEU A 115 11.41 -5.08 -4.24
CA LEU A 115 9.96 -4.87 -4.17
C LEU A 115 9.60 -3.80 -3.14
N PHE A 116 10.35 -3.71 -2.03
CA PHE A 116 10.20 -2.62 -1.07
C PHE A 116 10.62 -1.27 -1.65
N GLU A 117 11.77 -1.19 -2.32
CA GLU A 117 12.29 0.06 -2.88
C GLU A 117 11.38 0.61 -3.99
N SER A 118 10.90 -0.25 -4.89
CA SER A 118 9.90 0.12 -5.90
C SER A 118 8.59 0.63 -5.28
N THR A 119 8.13 0.00 -4.20
CA THR A 119 6.98 0.50 -3.42
C THR A 119 7.24 1.90 -2.86
N MET A 120 8.44 2.16 -2.31
CA MET A 120 8.79 3.47 -1.80
C MET A 120 8.89 4.52 -2.90
N GLN A 121 9.32 4.16 -4.12
CA GLN A 121 9.31 5.08 -5.27
C GLN A 121 7.88 5.52 -5.63
N ILE A 122 6.92 4.61 -5.61
CA ILE A 122 5.50 4.94 -5.81
C ILE A 122 4.99 5.88 -4.73
N TYR A 123 5.26 5.58 -3.46
CA TYR A 123 4.82 6.44 -2.36
C TYR A 123 5.43 7.84 -2.43
N ARG A 124 6.71 7.95 -2.84
CA ARG A 124 7.38 9.25 -3.06
C ARG A 124 6.73 10.02 -4.20
N THR A 125 6.49 9.38 -5.34
CA THR A 125 5.86 9.99 -6.52
C THR A 125 4.46 10.49 -6.18
N SER A 126 3.62 9.60 -5.65
CA SER A 126 2.26 9.92 -5.20
C SER A 126 2.23 11.06 -4.19
N PHE A 127 3.13 11.03 -3.20
CA PHE A 127 3.22 12.11 -2.21
C PHE A 127 3.61 13.44 -2.84
N ALA A 128 4.54 13.48 -3.80
CA ALA A 128 4.97 14.72 -4.44
C ALA A 128 3.79 15.42 -5.15
N TYR A 129 3.01 14.69 -5.96
CA TYR A 129 1.81 15.25 -6.61
C TYR A 129 0.73 15.64 -5.60
N ARG A 130 0.43 14.78 -4.61
CA ARG A 130 -0.56 15.08 -3.57
C ARG A 130 -0.19 16.31 -2.75
N ASN A 131 1.06 16.44 -2.34
CA ASN A 131 1.51 17.56 -1.52
C ASN A 131 1.60 18.87 -2.31
N ARG A 132 1.82 18.82 -3.63
CA ARG A 132 1.72 20.00 -4.51
C ARG A 132 0.32 20.61 -4.49
N GLU A 133 -0.71 19.76 -4.54
CA GLU A 133 -2.11 20.21 -4.56
C GLU A 133 -2.70 20.45 -3.16
N PHE A 134 -2.29 19.65 -2.17
CA PHE A 134 -2.77 19.70 -0.79
C PHE A 134 -1.59 19.70 0.20
N PRO A 135 -0.91 20.85 0.38
CA PRO A 135 0.28 20.92 1.22
C PRO A 135 0.02 20.55 2.68
N ILE A 136 0.84 19.64 3.21
CA ILE A 136 0.96 19.34 4.64
C ILE A 136 2.24 19.96 5.21
N SER A 137 2.29 20.08 6.53
CA SER A 137 3.42 20.70 7.24
C SER A 137 4.39 19.65 7.76
N LYS A 138 5.67 20.01 7.86
CA LYS A 138 6.76 19.10 8.28
C LYS A 138 6.56 18.43 9.65
N ASN A 139 5.80 19.06 10.55
CA ASN A 139 5.54 18.55 11.90
C ASN A 139 4.17 17.90 12.04
N GLY A 140 3.44 17.72 10.94
CA GLY A 140 2.17 17.01 10.92
C GLY A 140 2.32 15.53 11.24
N LYS A 141 1.26 14.97 11.80
CA LYS A 141 1.07 13.52 11.98
C LYS A 141 -0.06 13.04 11.08
N ALA A 142 -0.07 11.74 10.85
CA ALA A 142 -1.13 11.05 10.16
C ALA A 142 -1.86 10.09 11.11
N LEU A 143 -3.19 10.18 11.16
CA LEU A 143 -4.02 9.16 11.77
C LEU A 143 -4.18 8.03 10.76
N ASN A 144 -3.32 7.03 10.85
CA ASN A 144 -3.29 5.90 9.93
C ASN A 144 -3.88 4.66 10.60
N PHE A 145 -5.02 4.18 10.11
CA PHE A 145 -5.61 2.91 10.51
C PHE A 145 -4.93 1.78 9.73
N ILE A 146 -3.73 1.43 10.17
CA ILE A 146 -2.90 0.37 9.57
C ILE A 146 -2.72 -0.77 10.56
N TYR A 147 -2.84 -2.00 10.07
CA TYR A 147 -2.84 -3.20 10.90
C TYR A 147 -1.80 -4.17 10.36
N GLY A 148 -0.85 -4.55 11.21
CA GLY A 148 0.12 -5.57 10.90
C GLY A 148 -0.45 -6.97 11.14
N SER A 149 -0.33 -7.82 10.13
CA SER A 149 -0.76 -9.21 10.19
C SER A 149 0.17 -10.04 11.06
N LYS A 150 -0.34 -11.19 11.52
CA LYS A 150 0.51 -12.21 12.15
C LYS A 150 1.58 -12.68 11.18
N GLN A 151 2.74 -13.00 11.71
CA GLN A 151 3.85 -13.61 10.98
C GLN A 151 3.94 -15.08 11.38
N PHE A 152 4.20 -15.95 10.41
CA PHE A 152 4.56 -17.34 10.69
C PHE A 152 5.81 -17.73 9.91
N LYS A 153 6.49 -18.77 10.36
CA LYS A 153 7.66 -19.32 9.67
C LYS A 153 7.22 -20.42 8.72
N THR A 154 7.73 -20.40 7.50
CA THR A 154 7.60 -21.49 6.53
C THR A 154 8.46 -22.68 6.96
N LYS A 155 8.33 -23.82 6.28
CA LYS A 155 9.15 -25.01 6.54
C LYS A 155 10.65 -24.74 6.35
N GLY A 156 10.99 -23.95 5.33
CA GLY A 156 12.34 -23.46 5.04
C GLY A 156 12.82 -22.31 5.94
N GLY A 157 12.00 -21.86 6.90
CA GLY A 157 12.39 -20.83 7.87
C GLY A 157 12.15 -19.38 7.44
N LEU A 158 11.67 -19.13 6.21
CA LEU A 158 11.25 -17.79 5.76
C LEU A 158 10.06 -17.29 6.57
N ILE A 159 9.96 -15.98 6.73
CA ILE A 159 8.79 -15.37 7.35
C ILE A 159 7.73 -15.14 6.28
N ALA A 160 6.50 -15.61 6.53
CA ALA A 160 5.34 -15.36 5.69
C ALA A 160 4.34 -14.43 6.40
N THR A 161 3.88 -13.40 5.70
CA THR A 161 2.87 -12.42 6.18
C THR A 161 2.26 -11.65 5.02
N THR A 162 1.41 -10.64 5.25
CA THR A 162 0.83 -9.84 4.15
C THR A 162 1.88 -8.87 3.57
N ALA A 163 1.77 -8.55 2.27
CA ALA A 163 2.66 -7.58 1.61
C ALA A 163 2.75 -6.24 2.36
N THR A 164 1.62 -5.72 2.84
CA THR A 164 1.57 -4.50 3.67
C THR A 164 2.35 -4.63 4.98
N THR A 165 2.33 -5.81 5.62
CA THR A 165 3.09 -6.05 6.85
C THR A 165 4.59 -6.12 6.57
N ASN A 166 5.00 -6.69 5.44
CA ASN A 166 6.39 -6.66 4.98
C ASN A 166 6.86 -5.21 4.77
N VAL A 167 6.05 -4.36 4.14
CA VAL A 167 6.33 -2.92 4.01
C VAL A 167 6.45 -2.24 5.37
N PHE A 168 5.46 -2.39 6.25
CA PHE A 168 5.43 -1.67 7.54
C PHE A 168 6.56 -2.08 8.50
N ARG A 169 7.03 -3.32 8.41
CA ARG A 169 8.11 -3.85 9.25
C ARG A 169 9.51 -3.60 8.69
N ASN A 170 9.63 -3.18 7.43
CA ASN A 170 10.93 -2.86 6.86
C ASN A 170 11.58 -1.69 7.64
N PRO A 171 12.85 -1.78 8.06
CA PRO A 171 13.53 -0.73 8.81
C PRO A 171 13.51 0.65 8.15
N SER A 172 13.51 0.70 6.82
CA SER A 172 13.51 1.93 6.02
C SER A 172 12.14 2.59 5.90
N TYR A 173 11.06 1.91 6.29
CA TYR A 173 9.69 2.43 6.19
C TYR A 173 9.47 3.67 7.05
N LYS A 174 9.81 3.59 8.34
CA LYS A 174 9.62 4.71 9.29
C LYS A 174 10.39 5.97 8.88
N PRO A 175 11.70 5.92 8.58
CA PRO A 175 12.43 7.07 8.06
C PRO A 175 11.78 7.65 6.79
N THR A 176 11.34 6.80 5.87
CA THR A 176 10.66 7.24 4.64
C THR A 176 9.35 7.94 4.94
N MET A 177 8.49 7.39 5.79
CA MET A 177 7.23 8.04 6.17
C MET A 177 7.43 9.37 6.89
N LYS A 178 8.52 9.51 7.65
CA LYS A 178 8.90 10.78 8.27
C LYS A 178 9.33 11.80 7.19
N ALA A 179 10.11 11.38 6.19
CA ALA A 179 10.49 12.25 5.07
C ALA A 179 9.27 12.70 4.24
N LEU A 180 8.29 11.82 4.07
CA LEU A 180 7.00 12.11 3.42
C LEU A 180 5.98 12.80 4.35
N GLN A 181 6.39 13.27 5.53
CA GLN A 181 5.54 14.02 6.48
C GLN A 181 4.24 13.27 6.86
N SER A 182 4.25 11.95 6.75
CA SER A 182 3.08 11.06 6.88
C SER A 182 3.26 10.10 8.06
N GLN A 183 4.02 10.51 9.09
CA GLN A 183 4.31 9.68 10.24
C GLN A 183 3.02 9.35 11.01
N CYS A 184 2.77 8.06 11.23
CA CYS A 184 1.63 7.59 12.00
C CYS A 184 1.69 8.13 13.45
N CYS A 185 0.56 8.63 13.97
CA CYS A 185 0.45 9.04 15.36
C CYS A 185 0.38 7.87 16.35
N SER A 186 0.14 6.65 15.87
CA SER A 186 0.02 5.46 16.70
C SER A 186 1.37 4.73 16.86
N PRO A 187 1.69 4.22 18.07
CA PRO A 187 2.86 3.38 18.30
C PRO A 187 2.88 2.09 17.48
N GLU A 188 4.07 1.51 17.28
CA GLU A 188 4.21 0.21 16.61
C GLU A 188 3.48 -0.90 17.34
N GLU A 189 3.46 -0.87 18.66
CA GLU A 189 2.76 -1.88 19.46
C GLU A 189 1.25 -1.87 19.19
N VAL A 190 0.68 -0.72 18.81
CA VAL A 190 -0.71 -0.61 18.35
C VAL A 190 -0.85 -1.19 16.95
N ILE A 191 0.03 -0.82 16.02
CA ILE A 191 0.00 -1.30 14.62
C ILE A 191 0.15 -2.82 14.56
N PHE A 192 1.04 -3.39 15.37
CA PHE A 192 1.39 -4.81 15.40
C PHE A 192 0.76 -5.56 16.59
N GLY A 193 -0.28 -5.00 17.21
CA GLY A 193 -0.91 -5.51 18.44
C GLY A 193 -1.63 -6.85 18.31
N GLY A 194 -1.90 -7.31 17.08
CA GLY A 194 -2.47 -8.62 16.77
C GLY A 194 -3.98 -8.76 17.03
N ASP A 195 -4.57 -7.94 17.91
CA ASP A 195 -6.01 -7.81 18.14
C ASP A 195 -6.55 -6.57 17.44
N PHE A 196 -7.40 -6.79 16.43
CA PHE A 196 -7.94 -5.71 15.61
C PHE A 196 -8.73 -4.68 16.41
N PHE A 197 -9.61 -5.10 17.32
CA PHE A 197 -10.49 -4.18 18.04
C PHE A 197 -9.71 -3.34 19.05
N GLN A 198 -8.71 -3.93 19.70
CA GLN A 198 -7.83 -3.21 20.62
C GLN A 198 -6.94 -2.22 19.87
N SER A 199 -6.36 -2.63 18.74
CA SER A 199 -5.59 -1.73 17.87
C SER A 199 -6.43 -0.57 17.35
N LEU A 200 -7.66 -0.84 16.88
CA LEU A 200 -8.58 0.18 16.40
C LEU A 200 -8.91 1.21 17.49
N TYR A 201 -9.26 0.73 18.70
CA TYR A 201 -9.52 1.60 19.85
C TYR A 201 -8.31 2.52 20.12
N CYS A 202 -7.11 1.94 20.15
CA CYS A 202 -5.89 2.70 20.41
C CYS A 202 -5.50 3.63 19.25
N HIS A 203 -5.80 3.30 18.00
CA HIS A 203 -5.64 4.22 16.86
C HIS A 203 -6.52 5.47 17.02
N LEU A 204 -7.81 5.29 17.32
CA LEU A 204 -8.73 6.39 17.59
C LEU A 204 -8.24 7.24 18.77
N LEU A 205 -7.85 6.60 19.88
CA LEU A 205 -7.34 7.29 21.06
C LEU A 205 -6.07 8.10 20.76
N CYS A 206 -5.11 7.54 20.02
CA CYS A 206 -3.92 8.26 19.57
C CYS A 206 -4.29 9.47 18.70
N GLY A 207 -5.22 9.29 17.75
CA GLY A 207 -5.71 10.37 16.91
C GLY A 207 -6.24 11.54 17.75
N LEU A 208 -7.10 11.25 18.73
CA LEU A 208 -7.67 12.27 19.62
C LEU A 208 -6.61 13.00 20.46
N ILE A 209 -5.65 12.25 21.02
CA ILE A 209 -4.53 12.83 21.79
C ILE A 209 -3.74 13.82 20.94
N PHE A 210 -3.49 13.46 19.67
CA PHE A 210 -2.71 14.25 18.72
C PHE A 210 -3.57 15.10 17.78
N ARG A 211 -4.81 15.43 18.15
CA ARG A 211 -5.79 15.98 17.20
C ARG A 211 -5.37 17.27 16.47
N GLU A 212 -4.56 18.10 17.13
CA GLU A 212 -4.04 19.34 16.54
C GLU A 212 -2.86 19.08 15.58
N GLU A 213 -2.16 17.96 15.73
CA GLU A 213 -1.05 17.57 14.87
C GLU A 213 -1.51 16.73 13.66
N VAL A 214 -2.70 16.12 13.72
CA VAL A 214 -3.24 15.29 12.63
C VAL A 214 -3.58 16.16 11.41
N GLN A 215 -2.84 15.94 10.32
CA GLN A 215 -3.06 16.59 9.02
C GLN A 215 -3.60 15.65 7.95
N LEU A 216 -3.48 14.34 8.19
CA LEU A 216 -3.88 13.28 7.26
C LEU A 216 -4.64 12.21 8.03
N VAL A 217 -5.79 11.79 7.51
CA VAL A 217 -6.47 10.57 7.97
C VAL A 217 -6.40 9.53 6.87
N SER A 218 -5.84 8.36 7.15
CA SER A 218 -5.65 7.35 6.11
C SER A 218 -5.82 5.91 6.56
N SER A 219 -6.02 5.02 5.59
CA SER A 219 -5.93 3.57 5.73
C SER A 219 -5.62 2.98 4.35
N THR A 220 -5.29 1.69 4.29
CA THR A 220 -5.15 0.97 3.01
C THR A 220 -6.45 1.02 2.20
N PHE A 221 -7.60 0.83 2.84
CA PHE A 221 -8.90 0.77 2.15
C PHE A 221 -9.91 1.73 2.78
N ALA A 222 -10.80 2.30 1.95
CA ALA A 222 -11.90 3.17 2.40
C ALA A 222 -12.78 2.50 3.45
N HIS A 223 -13.03 1.19 3.30
CA HIS A 223 -13.78 0.38 4.26
C HIS A 223 -13.25 0.53 5.69
N SER A 224 -11.94 0.45 5.88
CA SER A 224 -11.30 0.54 7.19
C SER A 224 -11.53 1.89 7.85
N ILE A 225 -11.49 2.98 7.09
CA ILE A 225 -11.74 4.34 7.60
C ILE A 225 -13.20 4.46 8.05
N VAL A 226 -14.14 4.00 7.22
CA VAL A 226 -15.57 4.00 7.55
C VAL A 226 -15.85 3.15 8.79
N LEU A 227 -15.24 1.96 8.88
CA LEU A 227 -15.36 1.08 10.04
C LEU A 227 -14.84 1.78 11.30
N SER A 228 -13.66 2.41 11.23
CA SER A 228 -13.08 3.12 12.37
C SER A 228 -14.00 4.21 12.92
N PHE A 229 -14.57 5.05 12.04
CA PHE A 229 -15.45 6.12 12.49
C PHE A 229 -16.84 5.64 12.89
N ARG A 230 -17.37 4.56 12.30
CA ARG A 230 -18.58 3.88 12.81
C ARG A 230 -18.37 3.33 14.21
N THR A 231 -17.21 2.73 14.48
CA THR A 231 -16.85 2.29 15.82
C THR A 231 -16.74 3.49 16.75
N PHE A 232 -16.10 4.58 16.33
CA PHE A 232 -16.03 5.82 17.11
C PHE A 232 -17.41 6.31 17.56
N GLU A 233 -18.43 6.31 16.68
CA GLU A 233 -19.81 6.69 17.05
C GLU A 233 -20.34 5.93 18.28
N GLN A 234 -19.87 4.69 18.50
CA GLN A 234 -20.31 3.81 19.58
C GLN A 234 -19.48 3.94 20.87
N ILE A 235 -18.22 4.39 20.76
CA ILE A 235 -17.25 4.34 21.88
C ILE A 235 -16.66 5.70 22.25
N TRP A 236 -17.10 6.80 21.62
CA TRP A 236 -16.50 8.12 21.81
C TRP A 236 -16.54 8.60 23.26
N GLU A 237 -17.57 8.24 24.04
CA GLU A 237 -17.67 8.57 25.46
C GLU A 237 -16.59 7.84 26.29
N GLU A 238 -16.35 6.55 25.99
CA GLU A 238 -15.29 5.75 26.61
C GLU A 238 -13.92 6.38 26.32
N LEU A 239 -13.67 6.75 25.05
CA LEU A 239 -12.44 7.43 24.64
C LEU A 239 -12.26 8.78 25.36
N CYS A 240 -13.34 9.56 25.55
CA CYS A 240 -13.28 10.80 26.31
C CYS A 240 -12.94 10.57 27.79
N ASN A 241 -13.49 9.52 28.40
CA ASN A 241 -13.21 9.16 29.78
C ASN A 241 -11.74 8.73 29.97
N ASP A 242 -11.21 7.92 29.06
CA ASP A 242 -9.80 7.51 29.08
C ASP A 242 -8.87 8.72 28.99
N ILE A 243 -9.18 9.70 28.13
CA ILE A 243 -8.42 10.96 28.02
C ILE A 243 -8.54 11.78 29.30
N ARG A 244 -9.74 11.88 29.88
CA ARG A 244 -9.99 12.65 31.10
C ARG A 244 -9.18 12.14 32.28
N GLU A 245 -9.28 10.84 32.55
CA GLU A 245 -8.65 10.19 33.70
C GLU A 245 -7.17 9.85 33.44
N GLY A 246 -6.76 9.82 32.17
CA GLY A 246 -5.42 9.36 31.80
C GLY A 246 -5.21 7.86 32.00
N VAL A 247 -6.29 7.09 32.09
CA VAL A 247 -6.27 5.65 32.35
C VAL A 247 -6.86 4.93 31.16
N LEU A 248 -6.10 3.98 30.61
CA LEU A 248 -6.56 3.21 29.46
C LEU A 248 -7.61 2.18 29.86
N SER A 249 -8.71 2.11 29.13
CA SER A 249 -9.82 1.17 29.31
C SER A 249 -9.35 -0.27 29.53
N SER A 250 -10.06 -1.00 30.40
CA SER A 250 -9.84 -2.42 30.68
C SER A 250 -10.09 -3.33 29.47
N ARG A 251 -10.76 -2.82 28.42
CA ARG A 251 -10.91 -3.48 27.11
C ARG A 251 -9.55 -3.84 26.50
N ILE A 252 -8.54 -3.02 26.72
CA ILE A 252 -7.21 -3.24 26.15
C ILE A 252 -6.45 -4.22 27.04
N THR A 253 -6.42 -5.49 26.68
CA THR A 253 -5.76 -6.54 27.45
C THR A 253 -4.33 -6.80 27.02
N VAL A 254 -3.95 -6.42 25.79
CA VAL A 254 -2.61 -6.68 25.24
C VAL A 254 -1.53 -5.88 25.98
N PRO A 255 -0.57 -6.53 26.69
CA PRO A 255 0.39 -5.82 27.54
C PRO A 255 1.30 -4.84 26.83
N SER A 256 1.75 -5.16 25.61
CA SER A 256 2.60 -4.28 24.79
C SER A 256 1.86 -3.00 24.40
N ILE A 257 0.60 -3.11 23.98
CA ILE A 257 -0.27 -1.96 23.68
C ILE A 257 -0.46 -1.11 24.94
N ARG A 258 -0.82 -1.71 26.09
CA ARG A 258 -1.01 -0.97 27.34
C ARG A 258 0.25 -0.19 27.75
N THR A 259 1.42 -0.81 27.60
CA THR A 259 2.72 -0.21 27.92
C THR A 259 3.09 0.94 26.97
N ALA A 260 2.75 0.82 25.68
CA ALA A 260 2.98 1.89 24.72
C ALA A 260 2.02 3.07 24.96
N MET A 261 0.73 2.78 25.19
CA MET A 261 -0.29 3.79 25.41
C MET A 261 -0.11 4.52 26.75
N SER A 262 0.39 3.88 27.81
CA SER A 262 0.66 4.54 29.09
C SER A 262 1.73 5.64 29.01
N LYS A 263 2.60 5.59 28.00
CA LYS A 263 3.60 6.65 27.73
C LYS A 263 2.96 7.88 27.07
N LEU A 264 1.82 7.70 26.39
CA LEU A 264 1.12 8.75 25.63
C LEU A 264 -0.05 9.33 26.41
N LEU A 265 -0.84 8.48 27.05
CA LEU A 265 -2.06 8.85 27.74
C LEU A 265 -1.72 9.51 29.09
N LYS A 266 -2.09 10.78 29.22
CA LYS A 266 -1.96 11.57 30.44
C LYS A 266 -3.31 12.19 30.77
N PRO A 267 -3.66 12.39 32.05
CA PRO A 267 -4.94 13.00 32.42
C PRO A 267 -5.09 14.37 31.75
N ASN A 268 -6.11 14.52 30.91
CA ASN A 268 -6.39 15.77 30.21
C ASN A 268 -7.92 16.04 30.14
N PRO A 269 -8.52 16.51 31.26
CA PRO A 269 -9.95 16.81 31.31
C PRO A 269 -10.40 17.88 30.32
N GLU A 270 -9.53 18.83 30.00
CA GLU A 270 -9.82 19.91 29.05
C GLU A 270 -10.04 19.35 27.64
N LEU A 271 -9.10 18.52 27.16
CA LEU A 271 -9.21 17.87 25.86
C LEU A 271 -10.46 16.98 25.79
N ALA A 272 -10.72 16.20 26.83
CA ALA A 272 -11.92 15.36 26.90
C ALA A 272 -13.21 16.19 26.78
N ASN A 273 -13.30 17.33 27.48
CA ASN A 273 -14.46 18.21 27.42
C ASN A 273 -14.61 18.89 26.04
N ILE A 274 -13.50 19.26 25.40
CA ILE A 274 -13.50 19.80 24.03
C ILE A 274 -14.06 18.77 23.05
N ILE A 275 -13.56 17.52 23.09
CA ILE A 275 -14.02 16.44 22.21
C ILE A 275 -15.49 16.14 22.47
N HIS A 276 -15.88 16.05 23.74
CA HIS A 276 -17.27 15.78 24.13
C HIS A 276 -18.23 16.86 23.63
N LYS A 277 -17.89 18.14 23.80
CA LYS A 277 -18.67 19.27 23.29
C LYS A 277 -18.79 19.22 21.77
N LYS A 278 -17.70 18.90 21.07
CA LYS A 278 -17.69 18.74 19.60
C LYS A 278 -18.59 17.60 19.15
N CYS A 279 -18.53 16.44 19.82
CA CYS A 279 -19.35 15.27 19.46
C CYS A 279 -20.84 15.53 19.65
N ILE A 280 -21.24 16.13 20.78
CA ILE A 280 -22.66 16.50 21.02
C ILE A 280 -23.15 17.57 20.03
N GLY A 281 -22.27 18.47 19.60
CA GLY A 281 -22.62 19.51 18.62
C GLY A 281 -22.81 18.99 17.19
N LEU A 282 -22.43 17.74 16.89
CA LEU A 282 -22.58 17.16 15.57
C LEU A 282 -24.02 16.68 15.35
N SER A 283 -24.60 17.05 14.21
CA SER A 283 -25.85 16.48 13.74
C SER A 283 -25.57 15.26 12.86
N ASN A 284 -26.04 14.08 13.29
CA ASN A 284 -25.89 12.82 12.56
C ASN A 284 -24.43 12.51 12.15
N TRP A 285 -23.42 12.94 12.92
CA TRP A 285 -22.00 12.69 12.63
C TRP A 285 -21.46 13.24 11.29
N TYR A 286 -22.19 14.17 10.65
CA TYR A 286 -21.74 14.79 9.41
C TYR A 286 -20.51 15.67 9.65
N GLY A 287 -19.45 15.51 8.83
CA GLY A 287 -18.21 16.27 8.99
C GLY A 287 -17.44 15.94 10.28
N LEU A 288 -17.64 14.74 10.83
CA LEU A 288 -16.96 14.28 12.05
C LEU A 288 -15.44 14.48 11.99
N ILE A 289 -14.81 14.10 10.88
CA ILE A 289 -13.35 14.11 10.74
C ILE A 289 -12.75 15.52 10.89
N PRO A 290 -13.18 16.54 10.11
CA PRO A 290 -12.65 17.89 10.29
C PRO A 290 -13.05 18.52 11.64
N VAL A 291 -14.14 18.08 12.26
CA VAL A 291 -14.52 18.55 13.61
C VAL A 291 -13.54 18.03 14.68
N LEU A 292 -13.17 16.75 14.63
CA LEU A 292 -12.18 16.16 15.55
C LEU A 292 -10.77 16.68 15.25
N PHE A 293 -10.39 16.68 13.97
CA PHE A 293 -9.04 16.97 13.48
C PHE A 293 -9.05 18.26 12.64
N PRO A 294 -8.97 19.45 13.28
CA PRO A 294 -9.16 20.73 12.58
C PRO A 294 -8.08 21.02 11.54
N ASN A 295 -6.90 20.41 11.67
CA ASN A 295 -5.78 20.61 10.76
C ASN A 295 -5.69 19.54 9.65
N ALA A 296 -6.65 18.60 9.60
CA ALA A 296 -6.74 17.60 8.55
C ALA A 296 -6.92 18.29 7.18
N LYS A 297 -6.14 17.85 6.20
CA LYS A 297 -6.14 18.39 4.84
C LYS A 297 -6.90 17.52 3.86
N TYR A 298 -6.84 16.21 4.04
CA TYR A 298 -7.49 15.24 3.17
C TYR A 298 -7.59 13.87 3.85
N ILE A 299 -8.43 13.01 3.25
CA ILE A 299 -8.55 11.60 3.59
C ILE A 299 -7.93 10.77 2.47
N TYR A 300 -7.10 9.79 2.83
CA TYR A 300 -6.32 9.01 1.88
C TYR A 300 -6.51 7.50 2.04
N GLY A 301 -6.66 6.77 0.94
CA GLY A 301 -6.75 5.31 0.93
C GLY A 301 -7.28 4.79 -0.39
N ILE A 302 -7.29 3.48 -0.60
CA ILE A 302 -7.86 2.89 -1.83
C ILE A 302 -9.39 3.08 -1.79
N MET A 303 -9.90 3.75 -2.83
CA MET A 303 -11.29 4.19 -2.92
C MET A 303 -11.98 3.77 -4.23
N THR A 304 -11.26 3.15 -5.16
CA THR A 304 -11.77 2.68 -6.45
C THR A 304 -12.24 1.22 -6.40
N GLY A 305 -13.02 0.80 -7.40
CA GLY A 305 -13.44 -0.58 -7.57
C GLY A 305 -14.39 -1.02 -6.46
N SER A 306 -14.09 -2.13 -5.79
CA SER A 306 -14.94 -2.65 -4.69
C SER A 306 -15.05 -1.73 -3.48
N MET A 307 -14.25 -0.65 -3.43
CA MET A 307 -14.29 0.34 -2.35
C MET A 307 -15.27 1.49 -2.60
N GLU A 308 -15.78 1.66 -3.82
CA GLU A 308 -16.71 2.75 -4.19
C GLU A 308 -17.98 2.80 -3.33
N PRO A 309 -18.62 1.68 -2.94
CA PRO A 309 -19.81 1.71 -2.09
C PRO A 309 -19.59 2.37 -0.71
N TYR A 310 -18.35 2.50 -0.25
CA TYR A 310 -18.03 3.15 1.03
C TYR A 310 -17.91 4.67 0.91
N LEU A 311 -17.82 5.21 -0.31
CA LEU A 311 -17.54 6.63 -0.54
C LEU A 311 -18.66 7.54 -0.04
N GLU A 312 -19.93 7.14 -0.14
CA GLU A 312 -21.05 7.92 0.40
C GLU A 312 -20.89 8.16 1.91
N LYS A 313 -20.70 7.09 2.68
CA LYS A 313 -20.52 7.20 4.13
C LYS A 313 -19.19 7.87 4.49
N LEU A 314 -18.15 7.69 3.68
CA LEU A 314 -16.87 8.35 3.90
C LEU A 314 -16.98 9.87 3.67
N ARG A 315 -17.65 10.32 2.60
CA ARG A 315 -17.95 11.75 2.35
C ARG A 315 -18.78 12.35 3.47
N HIS A 316 -19.73 11.59 4.01
CA HIS A 316 -20.51 12.01 5.17
C HIS A 316 -19.61 12.34 6.37
N TYR A 317 -18.61 11.51 6.68
CA TYR A 317 -17.63 11.81 7.75
C TYR A 317 -16.63 12.91 7.37
N ALA A 318 -16.24 12.96 6.09
CA ALA A 318 -15.26 13.92 5.57
C ALA A 318 -15.79 15.36 5.59
N GLY A 319 -17.10 15.54 5.35
CA GLY A 319 -17.71 16.84 5.17
C GLY A 319 -17.08 17.58 3.99
N VAL A 320 -16.27 18.61 4.30
CA VAL A 320 -15.57 19.44 3.32
C VAL A 320 -14.19 18.90 2.92
N LEU A 321 -13.68 17.87 3.61
CA LEU A 321 -12.37 17.32 3.31
C LEU A 321 -12.37 16.54 1.99
N PRO A 322 -11.39 16.75 1.11
CA PRO A 322 -11.28 16.01 -0.14
C PRO A 322 -10.89 14.55 0.14
N LEU A 323 -11.42 13.65 -0.70
CA LEU A 323 -11.12 12.23 -0.71
C LEU A 323 -10.10 11.94 -1.81
N LEU A 324 -8.93 11.45 -1.44
CA LEU A 324 -7.83 11.17 -2.37
C LEU A 324 -7.62 9.66 -2.42
N THR A 325 -7.80 9.07 -3.60
CA THR A 325 -7.52 7.64 -3.77
C THR A 325 -6.02 7.38 -3.79
N ALA A 326 -5.62 6.28 -3.16
CA ALA A 326 -4.25 5.81 -3.06
C ALA A 326 -3.78 5.07 -4.31
N ASP A 327 -2.51 4.65 -4.30
CA ASP A 327 -1.82 4.02 -5.43
C ASP A 327 -2.41 2.66 -5.82
N TYR A 328 -2.15 2.24 -7.06
CA TYR A 328 -2.61 0.97 -7.62
C TYR A 328 -1.49 -0.07 -7.60
N GLY A 329 -1.81 -1.25 -7.05
CA GLY A 329 -0.85 -2.33 -6.88
C GLY A 329 -1.48 -3.60 -6.33
N ALA A 330 -0.68 -4.66 -6.32
CA ALA A 330 -1.04 -5.98 -5.81
C ALA A 330 0.09 -6.54 -4.92
N SER A 331 -0.05 -7.77 -4.41
CA SER A 331 1.01 -8.39 -3.60
C SER A 331 2.24 -8.76 -4.43
N GLU A 332 2.02 -8.98 -5.72
CA GLU A 332 2.98 -9.23 -6.79
C GLU A 332 3.85 -7.99 -7.08
N GLY A 333 3.31 -6.79 -6.84
CA GLY A 333 4.02 -5.54 -6.97
C GLY A 333 3.09 -4.35 -7.13
N TRP A 334 3.61 -3.16 -6.81
CA TRP A 334 2.91 -1.92 -7.13
C TRP A 334 3.10 -1.57 -8.60
N ILE A 335 2.13 -0.85 -9.18
CA ILE A 335 2.02 -0.67 -10.62
C ILE A 335 1.99 0.82 -10.98
N ALA A 336 1.10 1.59 -10.34
CA ALA A 336 0.78 2.94 -10.78
C ALA A 336 0.47 3.89 -9.62
N SER A 337 0.80 5.18 -9.81
CA SER A 337 0.51 6.25 -8.86
C SER A 337 -0.64 7.14 -9.33
N ASN A 338 -1.38 7.70 -8.38
CA ASN A 338 -2.33 8.76 -8.67
C ASN A 338 -1.60 10.11 -8.78
N VAL A 339 -1.38 10.56 -10.01
CA VAL A 339 -0.73 11.85 -10.32
C VAL A 339 -1.73 13.02 -10.46
N ASN A 340 -3.03 12.73 -10.38
CA ASN A 340 -4.11 13.71 -10.49
C ASN A 340 -5.01 13.72 -9.24
N PRO A 341 -4.47 14.10 -8.06
CA PRO A 341 -5.13 13.90 -6.77
C PRO A 341 -6.38 14.75 -6.55
N LYS A 342 -6.67 15.72 -7.44
CA LYS A 342 -7.90 16.53 -7.43
C LYS A 342 -9.09 15.81 -8.06
N ILE A 343 -8.85 14.78 -8.88
CA ILE A 343 -9.92 14.03 -9.53
C ILE A 343 -10.65 13.18 -8.47
N PRO A 344 -11.99 13.18 -8.46
CA PRO A 344 -12.76 12.33 -7.55
C PRO A 344 -12.38 10.85 -7.69
N PRO A 345 -12.45 10.05 -6.61
CA PRO A 345 -12.10 8.63 -6.66
C PRO A 345 -12.80 7.84 -7.77
N GLU A 346 -14.07 8.14 -8.08
CA GLU A 346 -14.87 7.45 -9.11
C GLU A 346 -14.34 7.66 -10.54
N LEU A 347 -13.54 8.69 -10.76
CA LEU A 347 -12.95 9.03 -12.06
C LEU A 347 -11.42 8.93 -12.02
N ALA A 348 -10.87 8.30 -10.97
CA ALA A 348 -9.45 8.28 -10.75
C ALA A 348 -8.72 7.51 -11.87
N THR A 349 -7.61 8.09 -12.31
CA THR A 349 -6.67 7.48 -13.24
C THR A 349 -5.34 7.28 -12.55
N TYR A 350 -4.69 6.15 -12.81
CA TYR A 350 -3.38 5.84 -12.27
C TYR A 350 -2.35 5.79 -13.40
N ALA A 351 -1.24 6.50 -13.25
CA ALA A 351 -0.16 6.49 -14.21
C ALA A 351 0.86 5.42 -13.82
N VAL A 352 1.09 4.45 -14.71
CA VAL A 352 2.07 3.36 -14.51
C VAL A 352 3.47 3.95 -14.41
N LEU A 353 4.26 3.47 -13.45
CA LEU A 353 5.67 3.84 -13.35
C LEU A 353 6.49 2.87 -14.22
N PRO A 354 7.09 3.30 -15.35
CA PRO A 354 7.72 2.37 -16.29
C PRO A 354 9.02 1.72 -15.75
N GLN A 355 9.60 2.23 -14.67
CA GLN A 355 10.90 1.77 -14.16
C GLN A 355 10.82 0.67 -13.09
N ILE A 356 9.64 0.41 -12.53
CA ILE A 356 9.47 -0.48 -11.36
C ILE A 356 9.19 -1.95 -11.71
N GLY A 357 8.85 -2.21 -12.96
CA GLY A 357 8.56 -3.53 -13.50
C GLY A 357 8.35 -3.43 -15.00
N TYR A 358 8.42 -4.54 -15.72
CA TYR A 358 8.06 -4.59 -17.14
C TYR A 358 6.59 -4.98 -17.28
N PHE A 359 5.81 -4.14 -17.96
CA PHE A 359 4.36 -4.20 -18.01
C PHE A 359 3.87 -4.47 -19.43
N GLU A 360 2.97 -5.42 -19.50
CA GLU A 360 2.33 -5.91 -20.70
C GLU A 360 0.81 -5.99 -20.46
N PHE A 361 0.03 -5.92 -21.54
CA PHE A 361 -1.41 -5.75 -21.45
C PHE A 361 -2.11 -6.68 -22.43
N ILE A 362 -2.92 -7.60 -21.92
CA ILE A 362 -3.73 -8.53 -22.71
C ILE A 362 -5.08 -7.88 -23.00
N PRO A 363 -5.47 -7.62 -24.25
CA PRO A 363 -6.78 -7.04 -24.55
C PRO A 363 -7.92 -7.98 -24.13
N LEU A 364 -8.89 -7.51 -23.33
CA LEU A 364 -9.99 -8.35 -22.83
C LEU A 364 -10.88 -8.92 -23.94
N LYS A 365 -10.99 -8.23 -25.09
CA LYS A 365 -11.66 -8.74 -26.30
C LYS A 365 -11.10 -10.09 -26.78
N GLN A 366 -9.84 -10.42 -26.45
CA GLN A 366 -9.25 -11.73 -26.76
C GLN A 366 -9.73 -12.83 -25.79
N LEU A 367 -10.12 -12.46 -24.56
CA LEU A 367 -10.53 -13.39 -23.49
C LEU A 367 -12.03 -13.70 -23.53
N GLU A 368 -12.86 -12.82 -24.11
CA GLU A 368 -14.32 -12.99 -24.20
C GLU A 368 -14.78 -13.97 -25.29
N ASN A 369 -13.91 -14.32 -26.25
CA ASN A 369 -14.25 -15.29 -27.28
C ASN A 369 -14.21 -16.71 -26.70
N GLU A 370 -15.34 -17.27 -26.25
CA GLU A 370 -15.44 -18.59 -25.59
C GLU A 370 -14.79 -19.79 -26.34
N ASP A 371 -14.46 -19.65 -27.63
CA ASP A 371 -13.70 -20.64 -28.41
C ASP A 371 -12.18 -20.64 -28.13
N THR A 372 -11.63 -19.71 -27.33
CA THR A 372 -10.18 -19.58 -27.07
C THR A 372 -9.61 -20.52 -25.99
N PHE A 373 -10.40 -21.45 -25.45
CA PHE A 373 -9.87 -22.55 -24.61
C PHE A 373 -8.97 -23.53 -25.39
N LEU A 374 -8.89 -23.40 -26.72
CA LEU A 374 -8.03 -24.19 -27.61
C LEU A 374 -7.07 -23.31 -28.41
N GLY A 375 -6.01 -22.81 -27.76
CA GLY A 375 -4.72 -22.58 -28.42
C GLY A 375 -4.57 -21.34 -29.31
N VAL A 376 -5.24 -20.22 -29.00
CA VAL A 376 -4.84 -18.92 -29.55
C VAL A 376 -3.73 -18.35 -28.67
N ASP A 377 -2.56 -18.06 -29.25
CA ASP A 377 -1.49 -17.30 -28.60
C ASP A 377 -2.05 -15.94 -28.17
N VAL A 378 -2.27 -15.77 -26.87
CA VAL A 378 -2.62 -14.47 -26.30
C VAL A 378 -1.48 -13.52 -26.61
N GLN A 379 -1.77 -12.41 -27.29
CA GLN A 379 -0.76 -11.45 -27.70
C GLN A 379 -0.87 -10.19 -26.85
N PRO A 380 -0.03 -10.07 -25.81
CA PRO A 380 0.01 -8.85 -25.01
C PRO A 380 0.69 -7.73 -25.78
N VAL A 381 0.20 -6.51 -25.56
CA VAL A 381 0.81 -5.27 -26.06
C VAL A 381 1.64 -4.62 -24.96
N GLY A 382 2.69 -3.89 -25.33
CA GLY A 382 3.51 -3.14 -24.38
C GLY A 382 2.80 -1.94 -23.77
N LEU A 383 3.37 -1.37 -22.71
CA LEU A 383 2.84 -0.21 -21.99
C LEU A 383 2.49 1.00 -22.87
N THR A 384 3.25 1.25 -23.93
CA THR A 384 3.04 2.39 -24.86
C THR A 384 2.17 2.05 -26.07
N GLU A 385 1.71 0.79 -26.18
CA GLU A 385 0.95 0.28 -27.32
C GLU A 385 -0.55 0.10 -26.98
N VAL A 386 -0.96 0.45 -25.77
CA VAL A 386 -2.37 0.42 -25.34
C VAL A 386 -3.20 1.52 -26.02
N ASN A 387 -4.47 1.23 -26.28
CA ASN A 387 -5.40 2.14 -26.93
C ASN A 387 -6.37 2.77 -25.92
N ILE A 388 -6.67 4.05 -26.09
CA ILE A 388 -7.62 4.77 -25.24
C ILE A 388 -9.02 4.15 -25.38
N GLY A 389 -9.64 3.84 -24.24
CA GLY A 389 -11.01 3.30 -24.17
C GLY A 389 -11.10 1.78 -24.33
N GLU A 390 -9.97 1.10 -24.46
CA GLU A 390 -9.90 -0.36 -24.49
C GLU A 390 -9.60 -0.93 -23.09
N GLU A 391 -10.07 -2.15 -22.83
CA GLU A 391 -9.88 -2.83 -21.55
C GLU A 391 -8.83 -3.94 -21.67
N TYR A 392 -7.97 -4.05 -20.65
CA TYR A 392 -6.84 -4.97 -20.64
C TYR A 392 -6.67 -5.67 -19.29
N GLU A 393 -6.21 -6.92 -19.33
CA GLU A 393 -5.60 -7.58 -18.17
C GLU A 393 -4.11 -7.25 -18.12
N ILE A 394 -3.61 -6.88 -16.94
CA ILE A 394 -2.20 -6.51 -16.73
C ILE A 394 -1.36 -7.76 -16.52
N VAL A 395 -0.28 -7.87 -17.31
CA VAL A 395 0.80 -8.83 -17.13
C VAL A 395 2.02 -8.07 -16.64
N MET A 396 2.67 -8.60 -15.60
CA MET A 396 3.88 -7.99 -15.05
C MET A 396 5.03 -8.99 -15.01
N THR A 397 6.20 -8.51 -15.38
CA THR A 397 7.49 -9.15 -15.12
C THR A 397 8.22 -8.29 -14.10
N THR A 398 8.59 -8.89 -12.97
CA THR A 398 9.14 -8.20 -11.80
C THR A 398 10.60 -8.56 -11.58
N PHE A 399 11.26 -7.88 -10.64
CA PHE A 399 12.65 -8.18 -10.26
C PHE A 399 12.80 -9.40 -9.34
N THR A 400 11.71 -10.01 -8.88
CA THR A 400 11.68 -10.99 -7.79
C THR A 400 11.20 -12.35 -8.23
#